data_AF-A0A8E0VII8-F1
#
_entry.id   AF-A0A8E0VII8-F1
#
_cell.length_a   1.000
_cell.length_b   1.000
_cell.length_c   1.000
_cell.angle_alpha   90.00
_cell.angle_beta   90.00
_cell.angle_gamma   90.00
#
_symmetry.space_group_name_H-M   'P 1'
#
loop_
_entity.id
_entity.type
_entity.pdbx_description
1 polymer ?
#
loop_
_entity_poly.entity_id
_entity_poly.type
_entity_poly.pdbx_seq_one_letter_code
_entity_poly.pdbx_strand_id
1 'polypeptide(L)' 'MSSLQKTVDDIIQQLDVNGDGKLSKAELMNGLADEPQLVAKIQKFDADNDGTIDKEELLKWLETELQ' A
#
# COMPACT_ATOMS: atom_id res chain seq x y z
N MET A 1 -3.82 -18.55 -2.69
CA MET A 1 -2.70 -17.66 -2.33
C MET A 1 -2.01 -17.00 -3.53
N SER A 2 -2.02 -17.56 -4.76
CA SER A 2 -1.33 -16.92 -5.91
C SER A 2 -2.00 -15.71 -6.55
N SER A 3 -3.30 -15.47 -6.36
CA SER A 3 -3.96 -14.30 -6.96
C SER A 3 -3.73 -12.99 -6.20
N LEU A 4 -3.52 -13.04 -4.88
CA LEU A 4 -3.34 -11.85 -4.05
C LEU A 4 -1.98 -11.20 -4.29
N GLN A 5 -0.92 -12.00 -4.43
CA GLN A 5 0.43 -11.47 -4.74
C GLN A 5 0.43 -10.65 -6.04
N LYS A 6 -0.28 -11.10 -7.08
CA LYS A 6 -0.40 -10.34 -8.33
C LYS A 6 -1.13 -9.01 -8.11
N THR A 7 -2.23 -9.00 -7.36
CA THR A 7 -2.97 -7.77 -7.06
C THR A 7 -2.10 -6.78 -6.29
N VAL A 8 -1.34 -7.27 -5.31
CA VAL A 8 -0.42 -6.45 -4.52
C VAL A 8 0.69 -5.87 -5.39
N ASP A 9 1.31 -6.69 -6.24
CA ASP A 9 2.37 -6.22 -7.14
C ASP A 9 1.84 -5.17 -8.13
N ASP A 10 0.64 -5.35 -8.69
CA ASP A 10 0.03 -4.39 -9.62
C ASP A 10 -0.26 -3.04 -8.93
N ILE A 11 -0.79 -3.08 -7.71
CA ILE A 11 -1.06 -1.87 -6.90
C ILE A 11 0.23 -1.13 -6.58
N ILE A 12 1.25 -1.86 -6.11
CA ILE A 12 2.53 -1.26 -5.77
C ILE A 12 3.19 -0.72 -7.02
N GLN A 13 3.27 -1.46 -8.12
CA GLN A 13 3.87 -0.96 -9.36
C GLN A 13 3.18 0.28 -9.94
N GLN A 14 1.88 0.48 -9.70
CA GLN A 14 1.19 1.69 -10.17
C GLN A 14 1.47 2.93 -9.33
N LEU A 15 1.85 2.77 -8.07
CA LEU A 15 1.98 3.86 -7.11
C LEU A 15 3.43 4.08 -6.64
N ASP A 16 4.27 3.05 -6.73
CA ASP A 16 5.70 3.03 -6.41
C ASP A 16 6.46 3.81 -7.49
N VAL A 17 6.74 5.07 -7.18
CA VAL A 17 7.40 6.01 -8.11
C VAL A 17 8.91 5.82 -8.03
N ASN A 18 9.44 5.44 -6.87
CA ASN A 18 10.87 5.27 -6.66
C ASN A 18 11.37 3.86 -7.05
N GLY A 19 10.47 2.89 -7.21
CA GLY A 19 10.78 1.52 -7.63
C GLY A 19 11.41 0.65 -6.54
N ASP A 20 11.24 1.00 -5.26
CA ASP A 20 11.76 0.23 -4.12
C ASP A 20 10.91 -1.02 -3.83
N GLY A 21 9.75 -1.15 -4.46
CA GLY A 21 8.80 -2.23 -4.25
C GLY A 21 7.92 -2.01 -3.02
N LYS A 22 7.85 -0.77 -2.54
CA LYS A 22 7.08 -0.34 -1.35
C LYS A 22 6.39 0.98 -1.64
N LEU A 23 5.33 1.26 -0.90
CA LEU A 23 4.59 2.52 -0.97
C LEU A 23 4.88 3.37 0.25
N SER A 24 5.80 4.30 0.14
CA SER A 24 6.08 5.21 1.26
C SER A 24 5.00 6.28 1.39
N LYS A 25 4.75 6.78 2.61
CA LYS A 25 3.92 7.99 2.82
C LYS A 25 4.34 9.15 1.93
N ALA A 26 5.63 9.29 1.66
CA ALA A 26 6.15 10.34 0.80
C ALA A 26 5.71 10.17 -0.66
N GLU A 27 5.63 8.93 -1.16
CA GLU A 27 5.18 8.62 -2.52
C GLU A 27 3.67 8.77 -2.65
N LEU A 28 2.94 8.29 -1.63
CA LEU A 28 1.52 8.49 -1.53
C LEU A 28 1.17 9.97 -1.36
N MET A 29 1.91 10.73 -0.55
CA MET A 29 1.75 12.18 -0.44
C MET A 29 2.14 12.93 -1.70
N ASN A 30 3.09 12.41 -2.51
CA ASN A 30 3.42 13.01 -3.79
C ASN A 30 2.33 12.73 -4.84
N GLY A 31 1.88 11.48 -4.93
CA GLY A 31 0.88 11.04 -5.91
C GLY A 31 -0.55 11.46 -5.55
N LEU A 32 -0.83 11.65 -4.26
CA LEU A 32 -2.17 11.88 -3.70
C LEU A 32 -2.19 13.13 -2.79
N ALA A 33 -1.29 14.09 -3.05
CA ALA A 33 -1.16 15.35 -2.30
C ALA A 33 -2.50 16.09 -2.10
N ASP A 34 -3.42 15.92 -3.06
CA ASP A 34 -4.76 16.52 -3.08
C ASP A 34 -5.85 15.68 -2.38
N GLU A 35 -5.55 14.47 -1.90
CA GLU A 35 -6.53 13.58 -1.27
C GLU A 35 -6.18 13.23 0.19
N PRO A 36 -6.53 14.09 1.16
CA PRO A 36 -6.33 13.81 2.59
C PRO A 36 -7.09 12.55 3.07
N GLN A 37 -8.15 12.19 2.37
CA GLN A 37 -8.92 10.96 2.55
C GLN A 37 -8.14 9.69 2.20
N LEU A 38 -7.16 9.76 1.30
CA LEU A 38 -6.24 8.65 1.03
C LEU A 38 -5.19 8.54 2.13
N VAL A 39 -4.70 9.65 2.69
CA VAL A 39 -3.80 9.65 3.87
C VAL A 39 -4.41 8.93 5.07
N ALA A 40 -5.70 9.17 5.34
CA ALA A 40 -6.43 8.47 6.40
C ALA A 40 -6.67 6.99 6.08
N LYS A 41 -6.78 6.63 4.80
CA LYS A 41 -6.88 5.22 4.37
C LYS A 41 -5.52 4.52 4.48
N ILE A 42 -4.41 5.20 4.17
CA ILE A 42 -3.06 4.67 4.31
C ILE A 42 -2.80 4.24 5.74
N GLN A 43 -3.22 5.01 6.73
CA GLN A 43 -3.15 4.58 8.14
C GLN A 43 -3.99 3.33 8.49
N LYS A 44 -4.99 2.99 7.67
CA LYS A 44 -5.73 1.72 7.81
C LYS A 44 -5.05 0.57 7.09
N PHE A 45 -4.20 0.85 6.10
CA PHE A 45 -3.44 -0.15 5.35
C PHE A 45 -2.09 -0.48 6.01
N ASP A 46 -1.45 0.54 6.57
CA ASP A 46 -0.20 0.50 7.35
C ASP A 46 -0.48 -0.17 8.71
N ALA A 47 -0.26 -1.49 8.74
CA ALA A 47 -0.62 -2.33 9.86
C ALA A 47 0.41 -2.23 10.99
N ASP A 48 1.67 -1.98 10.64
CA ASP A 48 2.76 -1.79 11.60
C ASP A 48 2.99 -0.32 12.01
N ASN A 49 2.32 0.63 11.34
CA ASN A 49 2.42 2.07 11.57
C ASN A 49 3.84 2.62 11.30
N ASP A 50 4.62 1.99 10.41
CA ASP A 50 5.93 2.51 10.00
C ASP A 50 5.82 3.70 9.03
N GLY A 51 4.62 3.94 8.49
CA GLY A 51 4.33 5.02 7.55
C GLY A 51 4.59 4.67 6.09
N THR A 52 4.90 3.41 5.80
CA THR A 52 5.02 2.83 4.47
C THR A 52 4.09 1.63 4.36
N ILE A 53 3.80 1.18 3.14
CA ILE A 53 3.03 -0.03 2.90
C ILE A 53 3.90 -0.89 1.99
N ASP A 54 4.35 -2.03 2.50
CA ASP A 54 5.05 -3.00 1.66
C ASP A 54 4.21 -4.21 1.29
N LYS A 55 4.75 -5.01 0.36
CA LYS A 55 4.05 -6.13 -0.28
C LYS A 55 3.45 -7.09 0.75
N GLU A 56 4.17 -7.32 1.83
CA GLU A 56 3.74 -8.25 2.88
C GLU A 56 2.56 -7.70 3.68
N GLU A 57 2.54 -6.41 3.99
CA GLU A 57 1.42 -5.76 4.68
C GLU A 57 0.16 -5.74 3.82
N LEU A 58 0.30 -5.34 2.56
CA LEU A 58 -0.81 -5.32 1.59
C LEU A 58 -1.40 -6.71 1.37
N LEU A 59 -0.54 -7.74 1.34
CA LEU A 59 -0.95 -9.15 1.24
C LEU A 59 -1.68 -9.61 2.51
N LYS A 60 -1.11 -9.35 3.68
CA LYS A 60 -1.73 -9.69 4.98
C LYS A 60 -3.08 -9.04 5.15
N TRP A 61 -3.20 -7.78 4.75
CA TRP A 61 -4.46 -7.04 4.82
C TRP A 61 -5.51 -7.70 3.92
N LEU A 62 -5.18 -8.00 2.65
CA LEU A 62 -6.09 -8.71 1.75
C LEU A 62 -6.50 -10.10 2.27
N GLU A 63 -5.57 -10.82 2.89
CA GLU A 63 -5.87 -12.11 3.54
C GLU A 63 -6.79 -11.95 4.75
N THR A 64 -6.62 -10.88 5.54
CA THR A 64 -7.44 -10.59 6.72
C THR A 64 -8.84 -10.14 6.35
N GLU A 65 -9.00 -9.32 5.31
CA GLU A 65 -10.29 -8.79 4.86
C GLU A 65 -11.11 -9.83 4.06
N LEU A 66 -10.48 -10.90 3.56
CA LEU A 66 -11.13 -12.02 2.87
C LEU A 66 -11.46 -13.23 3.79
N GLN A 67 -11.22 -13.13 5.10
CA GLN A 67 -11.67 -14.11 6.11
C GLN A 67 -13.08 -13.81 6.63
#